data_AF-A0A667GWY3-F1
#
_entry.id   AF-A0A667GWY3-F1
#
_cell.length_a   1.000
_cell.length_b   1.000
_cell.length_c   1.000
_cell.angle_alpha   90.00
_cell.angle_beta   90.00
_cell.angle_gamma   90.00
#
_symmetry.space_group_name_H-M   'P 1'
#
loop_
_entity.id
_entity.type
_entity.pdbx_description
1 polymer ?
#
loop_
_entity_poly.entity_id
_entity_poly.type
_entity_poly.pdbx_seq_one_letter_code
_entity_poly.pdbx_strand_id
1 'polypeptide(L)'
;QGRKPDCANPVEANIEESEPTLLIKPEDTVLKEPGSSEKTLRTLLRPSDKVSNHYKTTSSEINAVVGAVPSLCYPIYGVPTIRSDIPAPRIRRISDRTNYGEEGNAYSLLHPTIFGQKGVFERDFFKTRSKKEIAEILCNIGVRLSDEEFENVWNLASKKHHRGEVSVETIRNVLDELQHADRIKCKTTM
;
A
#
# COMPACT_ATOMS: atom_id res chain seq x y z
N GLN A 1 -25.65 -53.48 1.64
CA GLN A 1 -26.82 -52.76 2.17
C GLN A 1 -26.36 -52.01 3.42
N GLY A 2 -26.22 -50.68 3.34
CA GLY A 2 -25.77 -49.87 4.47
C GLY A 2 -26.57 -48.57 4.51
N ARG A 3 -27.66 -48.59 5.29
CA ARG A 3 -28.47 -47.40 5.62
C ARG A 3 -27.69 -46.55 6.62
N LYS A 4 -27.48 -45.27 6.31
CA LYS A 4 -27.16 -44.25 7.31
C LYS A 4 -28.46 -43.78 7.98
N PRO A 5 -28.42 -43.40 9.26
CA PRO A 5 -29.59 -42.93 10.00
C PRO A 5 -29.87 -41.45 9.73
N ASP A 6 -31.15 -41.11 9.84
CA ASP A 6 -31.68 -39.75 9.78
C ASP A 6 -31.26 -38.92 11.00
N CYS A 7 -30.88 -37.67 10.77
CA CYS A 7 -30.87 -36.63 11.79
C CYS A 7 -31.84 -35.53 11.36
N ALA A 8 -32.80 -35.26 12.24
CA ALA A 8 -33.89 -34.31 12.05
C ALA A 8 -33.41 -32.85 11.95
N ASN A 9 -34.14 -32.06 11.15
CA ASN A 9 -34.17 -30.60 11.21
C ASN A 9 -34.76 -30.14 12.55
N PRO A 10 -34.34 -28.99 13.11
CA PRO A 10 -35.04 -27.75 12.78
C PRO A 10 -34.16 -26.49 12.82
N VAL A 11 -34.52 -25.48 12.02
CA VAL A 11 -34.86 -24.12 12.47
C VAL A 11 -35.01 -23.28 11.19
N GLU A 12 -36.26 -23.04 10.85
CA GLU A 12 -36.69 -21.94 10.00
C GLU A 12 -36.21 -20.64 10.64
N ALA A 13 -35.18 -20.03 10.06
CA ALA A 13 -34.91 -18.61 10.24
C ALA A 13 -35.35 -17.94 8.93
N ASN A 14 -36.42 -17.15 9.04
CA ASN A 14 -36.98 -16.29 8.00
C ASN A 14 -35.89 -15.70 7.10
N ILE A 15 -35.79 -16.22 5.87
CA ILE A 15 -35.18 -15.50 4.77
C ILE A 15 -36.30 -14.61 4.24
N GLU A 16 -36.32 -13.35 4.65
CA GLU A 16 -37.02 -12.32 3.88
C GLU A 16 -36.54 -12.47 2.43
N GLU A 17 -37.49 -12.61 1.50
CA GLU A 17 -37.23 -12.61 0.06
C GLU A 17 -36.64 -11.24 -0.32
N SER A 18 -35.35 -11.06 -0.10
CA SER A 18 -34.61 -9.94 -0.64
C SER A 18 -34.53 -10.15 -2.14
N GLU A 19 -35.07 -9.19 -2.90
CA GLU A 19 -35.04 -9.18 -4.36
C GLU A 19 -33.68 -9.63 -4.91
N PRO A 20 -33.64 -10.35 -6.06
CA PRO A 20 -32.40 -10.83 -6.62
C PRO A 20 -31.47 -9.64 -6.85
N THR A 21 -30.39 -9.57 -6.08
CA THR A 21 -29.38 -8.53 -6.21
C THR A 21 -28.82 -8.62 -7.63
N LEU A 22 -29.24 -7.72 -8.51
CA LEU A 22 -28.79 -7.71 -9.89
C LEU A 22 -27.27 -7.57 -9.90
N LEU A 23 -26.56 -8.59 -10.39
CA LEU A 23 -25.10 -8.59 -10.51
C LEU A 23 -24.58 -7.53 -11.50
N ILE A 24 -25.48 -6.87 -12.22
CA ILE A 24 -25.20 -5.87 -13.25
C ILE A 24 -25.66 -4.52 -12.70
N LYS A 25 -24.73 -3.57 -12.55
CA LYS A 25 -25.07 -2.20 -12.16
C LYS A 25 -25.71 -1.48 -13.36
N PRO A 26 -26.63 -0.53 -13.15
CA PRO A 26 -27.23 0.24 -14.26
C PRO A 26 -26.18 1.00 -15.09
N GLU A 27 -25.04 1.34 -14.49
CA GLU A 27 -23.88 1.97 -15.13
C GLU A 27 -23.16 1.08 -16.15
N ASP A 28 -23.37 -0.24 -16.07
CA ASP A 28 -22.74 -1.24 -16.95
C ASP A 28 -23.62 -1.57 -18.17
N THR A 29 -24.74 -0.86 -18.36
CA THR A 29 -25.65 -1.02 -19.51
C THR A 29 -25.58 0.19 -20.45
N VAL A 30 -25.39 -0.07 -21.75
CA VAL A 30 -25.31 0.95 -22.80
C VAL A 30 -26.32 0.62 -23.89
N LEU A 31 -26.88 1.63 -24.57
CA LEU A 31 -27.74 1.40 -25.72
C LEU A 31 -26.94 0.71 -26.83
N LYS A 32 -27.51 -0.34 -27.42
CA LYS A 32 -26.87 -1.11 -28.51
C LYS A 32 -26.48 -0.22 -29.69
N GLU A 33 -27.34 0.74 -30.01
CA GLU A 33 -27.16 1.73 -31.07
C GLU A 33 -27.73 3.09 -30.61
N PRO A 34 -27.18 4.22 -31.09
CA PRO A 34 -27.70 5.54 -30.75
C PRO A 34 -29.15 5.69 -31.23
N GLY A 35 -30.10 5.72 -30.30
CA GLY A 35 -31.53 5.85 -30.58
C GLY A 35 -32.35 4.56 -30.46
N SER A 36 -31.73 3.41 -30.16
CA SER A 36 -32.43 2.15 -29.91
C SER A 36 -32.93 2.02 -28.47
N SER A 37 -34.03 1.29 -28.24
CA SER A 37 -34.52 0.91 -26.91
C SER A 37 -33.82 -0.33 -26.35
N GLU A 38 -33.07 -1.07 -27.18
CA GLU A 38 -32.33 -2.27 -26.78
C GLU A 38 -31.05 -1.90 -26.01
N LYS A 39 -30.93 -2.41 -24.77
CA LYS A 39 -29.74 -2.25 -23.92
C LYS A 39 -28.82 -3.45 -24.06
N THR A 40 -27.52 -3.18 -24.22
CA THR A 40 -26.45 -4.18 -24.23
C THR A 40 -25.47 -3.89 -23.09
N LEU A 41 -24.72 -4.90 -22.65
CA LEU A 41 -23.67 -4.67 -21.66
C LEU A 41 -22.56 -3.80 -22.25
N ARG A 42 -22.00 -2.93 -21.40
CA ARG A 42 -20.88 -2.07 -21.73
C ARG A 42 -19.67 -2.91 -22.10
N THR A 43 -19.19 -2.77 -23.34
CA THR A 43 -17.92 -3.37 -23.75
C THR A 43 -16.77 -2.73 -22.97
N LEU A 44 -15.96 -3.56 -22.29
CA LEU A 44 -14.74 -3.10 -21.64
C LEU A 44 -13.73 -2.68 -22.72
N LEU A 45 -13.34 -1.41 -22.72
CA LEU A 45 -12.29 -0.90 -23.60
C LEU A 45 -10.93 -1.16 -22.96
N ARG A 46 -10.02 -1.81 -23.70
CA ARG A 46 -8.63 -1.86 -23.29
C ARG A 46 -8.00 -0.48 -23.50
N PRO A 47 -6.99 -0.11 -22.69
CA PRO A 47 -6.23 1.13 -22.91
C PRO A 47 -5.69 1.27 -24.35
N SER A 48 -5.40 0.14 -25.02
CA SER A 48 -4.95 0.07 -26.41
C SER A 48 -6.03 0.29 -27.47
N ASP A 49 -7.31 0.19 -27.11
CA ASP A 49 -8.42 0.29 -28.09
C ASP A 49 -8.72 1.75 -28.46
N LYS A 50 -8.25 2.71 -27.65
CA LYS A 50 -8.19 4.12 -28.06
C LYS A 50 -6.92 4.34 -28.88
N VAL A 51 -7.08 4.65 -30.17
CA VAL A 51 -5.98 5.10 -31.03
C VAL A 51 -5.46 6.43 -30.50
N SER A 52 -4.43 6.38 -29.65
CA SER A 52 -3.87 7.58 -29.00
C SER A 52 -2.99 8.40 -29.93
N ASN A 53 -2.38 7.75 -30.94
CA ASN A 53 -1.40 8.34 -31.82
C ASN A 53 -1.86 8.18 -33.27
N HIS A 54 -1.95 9.27 -34.02
CA HIS A 54 -2.31 9.35 -35.43
C HIS A 54 -1.34 8.56 -36.33
N TYR A 55 -1.38 7.22 -36.27
CA TYR A 55 -0.52 6.32 -37.05
C TYR A 55 0.97 6.66 -37.00
N LYS A 56 1.45 7.19 -35.87
CA LYS A 56 2.87 7.49 -35.68
C LYS A 56 3.60 6.17 -35.43
N THR A 57 4.60 5.84 -36.26
CA THR A 57 5.37 4.61 -36.07
C THR A 57 6.31 4.75 -34.87
N THR A 58 6.57 3.64 -34.17
CA THR A 58 7.51 3.58 -33.04
C THR A 58 8.91 4.07 -33.44
N SER A 59 9.35 3.80 -34.68
CA SER A 59 10.61 4.29 -35.24
C SER A 59 10.69 5.83 -35.31
N SER A 60 9.55 6.51 -35.50
CA SER A 60 9.48 7.98 -35.58
C SER A 60 9.54 8.64 -34.20
N GLU A 61 9.29 7.91 -33.11
CA GLU A 61 9.41 8.41 -31.74
C GLU A 61 10.81 8.16 -31.16
N ILE A 62 11.43 7.03 -31.50
CA ILE A 62 12.74 6.62 -30.96
C ILE A 62 13.90 7.48 -31.52
N ASN A 63 13.83 7.91 -32.79
CA ASN A 63 14.93 8.64 -33.45
C ASN A 63 14.84 10.17 -33.35
N ALA A 64 13.79 10.73 -32.74
CA ALA A 64 13.50 12.17 -32.86
C ALA A 64 14.21 13.07 -31.83
N VAL A 65 14.69 12.55 -30.70
CA VAL A 65 15.38 13.35 -29.66
C VAL A 65 16.41 12.49 -28.92
N VAL A 66 17.63 13.02 -28.74
CA VAL A 66 18.57 12.55 -27.71
C VAL A 66 17.94 12.86 -26.35
N GLY A 67 17.32 11.85 -25.74
CA GLY A 67 16.51 12.00 -24.54
C GLY A 67 15.30 11.09 -24.65
N ALA A 68 15.43 9.90 -24.08
CA ALA A 68 14.41 8.85 -24.12
C ALA A 68 13.01 9.39 -23.76
N VAL A 69 11.99 8.87 -24.45
CA VAL A 69 10.59 9.07 -24.06
C VAL A 69 10.44 8.66 -22.59
N PRO A 70 9.83 9.50 -21.72
CA PRO A 70 9.64 9.14 -20.33
C PRO A 70 8.85 7.83 -20.24
N SER A 71 9.47 6.78 -19.70
CA SER A 71 8.79 5.50 -19.45
C SER A 71 7.66 5.62 -18.43
N LEU A 72 7.51 6.77 -17.78
CA LEU A 72 6.40 7.09 -16.85
C LEU A 72 5.01 6.96 -17.50
N CYS A 73 4.90 7.17 -18.82
CA CYS A 73 3.61 7.15 -19.52
C CYS A 73 3.29 5.81 -20.20
N TYR A 74 4.18 4.82 -20.12
CA TYR A 74 4.00 3.52 -20.78
C TYR A 74 4.22 2.38 -19.79
N PRO A 75 3.35 1.36 -19.74
CA PRO A 75 3.60 0.18 -18.92
C PRO A 75 4.88 -0.51 -19.40
N ILE A 76 5.81 -0.74 -18.48
CA ILE A 76 7.03 -1.49 -18.77
C ILE A 76 6.62 -2.94 -19.01
N TYR A 77 6.83 -3.42 -20.23
CA TYR A 77 6.57 -4.82 -20.59
C TYR A 77 7.75 -5.68 -20.16
N GLY A 78 7.68 -6.21 -18.93
CA GLY A 78 8.71 -7.07 -18.36
C GLY A 78 8.41 -7.43 -16.91
N VAL A 79 9.14 -8.41 -16.37
CA VAL A 79 9.06 -8.78 -14.96
C VAL A 79 10.26 -8.16 -14.22
N PRO A 80 10.04 -7.30 -13.21
CA PRO A 80 11.15 -6.70 -12.48
C PRO A 80 11.90 -7.76 -11.65
N THR A 81 13.21 -7.55 -11.45
CA THR A 81 14.04 -8.43 -10.62
C THR A 81 13.56 -8.47 -9.17
N ILE A 82 13.16 -7.31 -8.64
CA ILE A 82 12.49 -7.19 -7.34
C ILE A 82 10.99 -7.08 -7.63
N ARG A 83 10.22 -8.07 -7.19
CA ARG A 83 8.79 -8.20 -7.43
C ARG A 83 7.97 -7.32 -6.47
N SER A 84 8.28 -6.03 -6.42
CA SER A 84 7.53 -5.03 -5.64
C SER A 84 6.14 -4.72 -6.23
N ASP A 85 5.87 -5.20 -7.45
CA ASP A 85 4.58 -5.13 -8.13
C ASP A 85 3.51 -6.02 -7.49
N ILE A 86 3.93 -7.06 -6.77
CA ILE A 86 3.04 -8.02 -6.10
C ILE A 86 3.28 -8.01 -4.59
N PRO A 87 2.22 -8.19 -3.77
CA PRO A 87 2.39 -8.27 -2.33
C PRO A 87 3.16 -9.53 -1.93
N ALA A 88 4.04 -9.40 -0.94
CA ALA A 88 4.73 -10.54 -0.36
C ALA A 88 3.74 -11.54 0.26
N PRO A 89 3.92 -12.86 0.05
CA PRO A 89 3.04 -13.88 0.62
C PRO A 89 3.18 -13.95 2.14
N ARG A 90 2.05 -14.09 2.85
CA ARG A 90 2.04 -14.22 4.32
C ARG A 90 2.82 -15.45 4.81
N ILE A 91 2.74 -16.54 4.06
CA ILE A 91 3.46 -17.78 4.33
C ILE A 91 4.26 -18.10 3.07
N ARG A 92 5.59 -17.95 3.16
CA ARG A 92 6.51 -18.26 2.08
C ARG A 92 6.72 -19.76 1.96
N ARG A 93 6.79 -20.27 0.73
CA ARG A 93 7.22 -21.66 0.49
C ARG A 93 8.73 -21.76 0.66
N ILE A 94 9.22 -22.93 1.09
CA ILE A 94 10.67 -23.17 1.26
C ILE A 94 11.42 -23.02 -0.08
N SER A 95 10.76 -23.37 -1.20
CA SER A 95 11.30 -23.26 -2.55
C SER A 95 11.12 -21.88 -3.19
N ASP A 96 10.54 -20.91 -2.48
CA ASP A 96 10.35 -19.57 -3.01
C ASP A 96 11.69 -18.83 -3.09
N ARG A 97 12.02 -18.34 -4.29
CA ARG A 97 13.28 -17.64 -4.59
C ARG A 97 13.04 -16.20 -5.02
N THR A 98 11.79 -15.74 -4.97
CA THR A 98 11.41 -14.42 -5.46
C THR A 98 11.65 -13.37 -4.37
N ASN A 99 12.38 -12.31 -4.72
CA ASN A 99 12.55 -11.16 -3.83
C ASN A 99 11.38 -10.19 -4.02
N TYR A 100 10.58 -10.01 -2.97
CA TYR A 100 9.41 -9.11 -2.94
C TYR A 100 9.73 -7.68 -2.51
N GLY A 101 11.00 -7.37 -2.25
CA GLY A 101 11.44 -6.05 -1.76
C GLY A 101 11.17 -5.82 -0.26
N GLU A 102 10.85 -6.87 0.50
CA GLU A 102 10.67 -6.79 1.96
C GLU A 102 11.92 -7.15 2.77
N GLU A 103 12.96 -7.65 2.11
CA GLU A 103 14.20 -8.12 2.74
C GLU A 103 15.23 -6.99 2.88
N GLY A 104 16.05 -7.07 3.93
CA GLY A 104 17.15 -6.14 4.17
C GLY A 104 18.32 -6.33 3.20
N ASN A 105 19.25 -5.37 3.22
CA ASN A 105 20.46 -5.44 2.41
C ASN A 105 21.45 -6.50 2.97
N ALA A 106 22.45 -6.88 2.17
CA ALA A 106 23.52 -7.79 2.59
C ALA A 106 24.23 -7.32 3.88
N TYR A 107 24.32 -6.01 4.09
CA TYR A 107 24.87 -5.42 5.31
C TYR A 107 24.10 -5.86 6.57
N SER A 108 22.77 -5.89 6.53
CA SER A 108 21.93 -6.31 7.65
C SER A 108 22.11 -7.80 7.99
N LEU A 109 22.60 -8.61 7.04
CA LEU A 109 22.94 -10.02 7.27
C LEU A 109 24.32 -10.20 7.90
N LEU A 110 25.31 -9.42 7.44
CA LEU A 110 26.67 -9.45 8.00
C LEU A 110 26.73 -8.82 9.40
N HIS A 111 25.90 -7.79 9.64
CA HIS A 111 25.85 -7.01 10.87
C HIS A 111 24.41 -6.92 11.38
N PRO A 112 23.87 -8.01 11.97
CA PRO A 112 22.49 -8.01 12.43
C PRO A 112 22.27 -7.01 13.56
N THR A 113 21.22 -6.18 13.43
CA THR A 113 20.82 -5.25 14.48
C THR A 113 20.16 -5.98 15.66
N ILE A 114 20.15 -5.36 16.83
CA ILE A 114 19.44 -5.89 18.01
C ILE A 114 17.95 -6.09 17.70
N PHE A 115 17.37 -5.23 16.85
CA PHE A 115 16.00 -5.34 16.38
C PHE A 115 15.80 -6.54 15.44
N GLY A 116 16.73 -6.78 14.53
CA GLY A 116 16.71 -7.94 13.63
C GLY A 116 16.74 -9.26 14.40
N GLN A 117 17.49 -9.34 15.50
CA GLN A 117 17.48 -10.51 16.41
C GLN A 117 16.12 -10.76 17.07
N LYS A 118 15.30 -9.72 17.21
CA LYS A 118 13.93 -9.80 17.72
C LYS A 118 12.87 -9.90 16.61
N GLY A 119 13.30 -10.03 15.35
CA GLY A 119 12.42 -10.12 14.19
C GLY A 119 11.76 -8.80 13.79
N VAL A 120 12.33 -7.68 14.23
CA VAL A 120 11.89 -6.32 13.84
C VAL A 120 12.83 -5.79 12.77
N PHE A 121 12.30 -5.51 11.59
CA PHE A 121 13.07 -5.11 10.42
C PHE A 121 12.84 -3.64 10.07
N GLU A 122 13.67 -3.10 9.17
CA GLU A 122 13.66 -1.70 8.75
C GLU A 122 12.27 -1.23 8.32
N ARG A 123 11.55 -2.06 7.55
CA ARG A 123 10.17 -1.79 7.12
C ARG A 123 9.21 -1.50 8.27
N ASP A 124 9.43 -2.13 9.42
CA ASP A 124 8.54 -2.01 10.58
C ASP A 124 8.69 -0.63 11.23
N PHE A 125 9.84 0.04 11.08
CA PHE A 125 10.03 1.42 11.53
C PHE A 125 9.31 2.42 10.64
N PHE A 126 9.29 2.18 9.32
CA PHE A 126 8.62 3.03 8.33
C PHE A 126 7.12 2.75 8.17
N LYS A 127 6.63 1.64 8.71
CA LYS A 127 5.21 1.29 8.68
C LYS A 127 4.38 2.39 9.35
N THR A 128 3.37 2.86 8.61
CA THR A 128 2.40 3.85 9.08
C THR A 128 1.50 3.22 10.13
N ARG A 129 1.25 3.96 11.21
CA ARG A 129 0.51 3.47 12.38
C ARG A 129 -0.49 4.50 12.88
N SER A 130 -1.46 4.01 13.63
CA SER A 130 -2.41 4.89 14.31
C SER A 130 -1.71 5.66 15.43
N LYS A 131 -2.26 6.81 15.79
CA LYS A 131 -1.76 7.64 16.88
C LYS A 131 -1.69 6.91 18.22
N LYS A 132 -2.73 6.12 18.52
CA LYS A 132 -2.81 5.32 19.74
C LYS A 132 -1.69 4.27 19.80
N GLU A 133 -1.45 3.57 18.71
CA GLU A 133 -0.40 2.56 18.62
C GLU A 133 0.99 3.18 18.81
N ILE A 134 1.24 4.35 18.22
CA ILE A 134 2.51 5.07 18.38
C ILE A 134 2.70 5.54 19.82
N ALA A 135 1.65 6.09 20.46
CA ALA A 135 1.71 6.49 21.86
C ALA A 135 2.05 5.29 22.77
N GLU A 136 1.43 4.14 22.53
CA GLU A 136 1.70 2.91 23.28
C GLU A 136 3.16 2.43 23.09
N ILE A 137 3.67 2.46 21.86
CA ILE A 137 5.06 2.12 21.56
C ILE A 137 6.02 3.04 22.33
N LEU A 138 5.81 4.35 22.30
CA LEU A 138 6.66 5.32 23.00
C LEU A 138 6.63 5.14 24.51
N CYS A 139 5.45 4.92 25.08
CA CYS A 139 5.27 4.62 26.49
C CYS A 139 6.01 3.34 26.90
N ASN A 140 5.91 2.28 26.09
CA ASN A 140 6.59 1.01 26.34
C ASN A 140 8.12 1.12 26.25
N ILE A 141 8.64 2.02 25.41
CA ILE A 141 10.07 2.34 25.33
C ILE A 141 10.53 3.11 26.59
N GLY A 142 9.62 3.78 27.29
CA GLY A 142 9.89 4.61 28.46
C GLY A 142 9.98 6.11 28.15
N VAL A 143 9.55 6.54 26.95
CA VAL A 143 9.45 7.95 26.61
C VAL A 143 8.16 8.51 27.21
N ARG A 144 8.30 9.32 28.26
CA ARG A 144 7.16 9.96 28.94
C ARG A 144 6.97 11.36 28.38
N LEU A 145 6.03 11.51 27.45
CA LEU A 145 5.57 12.80 26.93
C LEU A 145 4.24 13.16 27.59
N SER A 146 4.01 14.44 27.82
CA SER A 146 2.64 14.91 28.08
C SER A 146 1.79 14.80 26.82
N ASP A 147 0.46 14.75 26.99
CA ASP A 147 -0.46 14.66 25.84
C ASP A 147 -0.28 15.85 24.88
N GLU A 148 -0.04 17.06 25.42
CA GLU A 148 0.19 18.27 24.63
C GLU A 148 1.49 18.21 23.82
N GLU A 149 2.59 17.72 24.42
CA GLU A 149 3.86 17.53 23.73
C GLU A 149 3.73 16.47 22.63
N PHE A 150 3.02 15.37 22.92
CA PHE A 150 2.79 14.32 21.95
C PHE A 150 1.96 14.80 20.76
N GLU A 151 0.93 15.61 20.99
CA GLU A 151 0.15 16.28 19.94
C GLU A 151 1.04 17.16 19.06
N ASN A 152 1.95 17.94 19.66
CA ASN A 152 2.87 18.80 18.93
C ASN A 152 3.84 17.99 18.05
N VAL A 153 4.44 16.94 18.62
CA VAL A 153 5.35 16.03 17.89
C VAL A 153 4.60 15.33 16.76
N TRP A 154 3.38 14.87 16.99
CA TRP A 154 2.53 14.25 15.97
C TRP A 154 2.26 15.18 14.81
N ASN A 155 1.89 16.43 15.10
CA ASN A 155 1.61 17.45 14.08
C ASN A 155 2.85 17.80 13.25
N LEU A 156 4.02 17.87 13.89
CA LEU A 156 5.29 18.08 13.18
C LEU A 156 5.65 16.88 12.29
N ALA A 157 5.46 15.65 12.80
CA ALA A 157 5.76 14.44 12.04
C ALA A 157 4.82 14.27 10.85
N SER A 158 3.52 14.57 11.02
CA SER A 158 2.53 14.54 9.95
C SER A 158 2.87 15.52 8.82
N LYS A 159 3.37 16.72 9.15
CA LYS A 159 3.80 17.71 8.14
C LYS A 159 5.02 17.26 7.32
N LYS A 160 5.86 16.37 7.84
CA LYS A 160 7.03 15.84 7.11
C LYS A 160 6.66 14.81 6.06
N HIS A 161 5.54 14.11 6.24
CA HIS A 161 5.08 13.11 5.29
C HIS A 161 4.13 13.73 4.27
N HIS A 162 4.37 13.47 2.98
CA HIS A 162 3.56 14.02 1.88
C HIS A 162 2.05 13.68 1.98
N ARG A 163 1.70 12.55 2.61
CA ARG A 163 0.31 12.11 2.86
C ARG A 163 -0.20 12.38 4.30
N GLY A 164 0.60 13.00 5.16
CA GLY A 164 0.23 13.22 6.56
C GLY A 164 0.29 11.98 7.46
N GLU A 165 0.70 10.82 6.92
CA GLU A 165 0.87 9.57 7.67
C GLU A 165 2.12 9.60 8.55
N VAL A 166 2.06 8.91 9.68
CA VAL A 166 3.12 8.93 10.69
C VAL A 166 3.60 7.52 10.97
N SER A 167 4.92 7.37 11.08
CA SER A 167 5.62 6.12 11.41
C SER A 167 6.53 6.33 12.63
N VAL A 168 7.10 5.25 13.16
CA VAL A 168 8.00 5.35 14.32
C VAL A 168 9.25 6.15 13.95
N GLU A 169 9.76 5.97 12.73
CA GLU A 169 10.93 6.70 12.25
C GLU A 169 10.67 8.20 12.10
N THR A 170 9.49 8.61 11.60
CA THR A 170 9.20 10.05 11.47
C THR A 170 9.09 10.73 12.82
N ILE A 171 8.51 10.07 13.82
CA ILE A 171 8.45 10.57 15.20
C ILE A 171 9.84 10.68 15.80
N ARG A 172 10.67 9.64 15.65
CA ARG A 172 12.06 9.66 16.12
C ARG A 172 12.81 10.87 15.56
N ASN A 173 12.72 11.08 14.24
CA ASN A 173 13.40 12.21 13.59
C ASN A 173 12.94 13.57 14.13
N VAL A 174 11.66 13.74 14.44
CA VAL A 174 11.15 14.98 15.07
C VAL A 174 11.67 15.15 16.49
N LEU A 175 11.68 14.09 17.31
CA LEU A 175 12.19 14.14 18.68
C LEU A 175 13.69 14.47 18.70
N ASP A 176 14.47 13.86 17.81
CA ASP A 176 15.91 14.11 17.68
C ASP A 176 16.15 15.59 17.30
N GLU A 177 15.38 16.13 16.33
CA GLU A 177 15.47 17.55 15.96
C GLU A 177 15.11 18.51 17.09
N LEU A 178 14.06 18.23 17.86
CA LEU A 178 13.68 19.04 19.02
C LEU A 178 14.79 19.04 20.08
N GLN A 179 15.34 17.86 20.37
CA GLN A 179 16.46 17.75 21.31
C GLN A 179 17.71 18.49 20.81
N HIS A 180 18.00 18.43 19.52
CA HIS A 180 19.10 19.18 18.92
C HIS A 180 18.86 20.69 19.00
N ALA A 181 17.65 21.17 18.73
CA ALA A 181 17.30 22.59 18.82
C ALA A 181 17.46 23.13 20.24
N ASP A 182 17.04 22.37 21.25
CA ASP A 182 17.17 22.78 22.65
C ASP A 182 18.64 22.86 23.10
N ARG A 183 19.46 21.88 22.69
CA ARG A 183 20.92 21.92 22.94
C ARG A 183 21.60 23.14 22.31
N ILE A 184 21.16 23.56 21.12
CA ILE A 184 21.70 24.75 20.45
C ILE A 184 21.31 26.01 21.22
N LYS A 185 20.04 26.15 21.63
CA LYS A 185 19.59 27.29 22.43
C LYS A 185 20.40 27.44 23.71
N CYS A 186 20.62 26.35 24.44
CA CYS A 186 21.42 26.37 25.68
C CYS A 186 22.88 26.82 25.46
N LYS A 187 23.50 26.47 24.32
CA LYS A 187 24.87 26.89 23.98
C LYS A 187 24.97 28.36 23.58
N THR A 188 23.92 28.92 22.98
CA THR A 188 23.90 30.35 22.58
C THR A 188 23.64 31.27 23.76
N THR A 189 23.03 30.76 24.83
CA THR A 189 22.76 31.52 26.07
C THR A 189 23.89 31.47 27.11
N MET A 190 24.99 30.76 26.83
CA MET A 190 26.23 30.81 27.61
C MET A 190 27.27 31.66 26.90
#